data_AF-A0A7V5KUM4-F1
#
_entry.id   AF-A0A7V5KUM4-F1
#
_cell.length_a   1.000
_cell.length_b   1.000
_cell.length_c   1.000
_cell.angle_alpha   90.00
_cell.angle_beta   90.00
_cell.angle_gamma   90.00
#
_symmetry.space_group_name_H-M   'P 1'
#
loop_
_entity.id
_entity.type
_entity.pdbx_description
1 polymer ?
#
loop_
_entity_poly.entity_id
_entity_poly.type
_entity_poly.pdbx_seq_one_letter_code
_entity_poly.pdbx_strand_id
1 'polypeptide(L)' 'AIAVMHATKTLHPPGGATALIAVIGSQKVHALGYLYALIPAGLGALVMLIVALLINNIPKTRRYPEFWL' A
#
# COMPACT_ATOMS: atom_id res chain seq x y z
N ALA A 1 5.45 -8.53 -12.46
CA ALA A 1 4.14 -8.00 -11.98
C ALA A 1 3.75 -6.68 -12.67
N ILE A 2 4.54 -5.60 -12.56
CA ILE A 2 4.21 -4.28 -13.15
C ILE A 2 3.90 -4.37 -14.65
N ALA A 3 4.72 -5.09 -15.44
CA ALA A 3 4.50 -5.28 -16.88
C ALA A 3 3.15 -5.94 -17.21
N VAL A 4 2.73 -6.93 -16.40
CA VAL A 4 1.43 -7.60 -16.55
C VAL A 4 0.30 -6.62 -16.24
N MET A 5 0.40 -5.86 -15.15
CA MET A 5 -0.60 -4.85 -14.80
C MET A 5 -0.72 -3.74 -15.86
N HIS A 6 0.40 -3.40 -16.50
CA HIS A 6 0.42 -2.44 -17.60
C HIS A 6 -0.26 -3.00 -18.85
N ALA A 7 0.00 -4.28 -19.17
CA ALA A 7 -0.63 -4.98 -20.28
C ALA A 7 -2.15 -5.16 -20.07
N THR A 8 -2.59 -5.44 -18.85
CA THR A 8 -4.01 -5.64 -18.51
C THR A 8 -4.75 -4.33 -18.21
N LYS A 9 -4.07 -3.18 -18.23
CA LYS A 9 -4.60 -1.88 -17.78
C LYS A 9 -5.13 -1.89 -16.34
N THR A 10 -4.66 -2.83 -15.51
CA THR A 10 -5.01 -2.94 -14.08
C THR A 10 -3.87 -2.44 -13.19
N LEU A 11 -3.14 -1.43 -13.65
CA LEU A 11 -2.06 -0.83 -12.88
C LEU A 11 -2.65 -0.20 -11.64
N HIS A 12 -2.44 -0.85 -10.49
CA HIS A 12 -2.73 -0.26 -9.18
C HIS A 12 -1.59 0.69 -8.85
N PRO A 13 -1.74 2.02 -9.04
CA PRO A 13 -0.62 2.95 -8.99
C PRO A 13 0.17 2.92 -7.67
N PRO A 14 -0.48 2.76 -6.48
CA PRO A 14 0.24 2.60 -5.22
C PRO A 14 1.12 1.34 -5.19
N GLY A 15 0.57 0.20 -5.64
CA GLY A 15 1.26 -1.08 -5.65
C GLY A 15 2.38 -1.12 -6.70
N GLY A 16 2.17 -0.46 -7.84
CA GLY A 16 3.20 -0.26 -8.86
C GLY A 16 4.37 0.56 -8.35
N ALA A 17 4.11 1.66 -7.63
CA ALA A 17 5.16 2.49 -7.02
C ALA A 17 5.94 1.71 -5.95
N THR A 18 5.27 0.99 -5.06
CA THR A 18 5.92 0.13 -4.05
C THR A 18 6.80 -0.94 -4.68
N ALA A 19 6.31 -1.62 -5.73
CA ALA A 19 7.09 -2.64 -6.44
C ALA A 19 8.28 -2.04 -7.19
N LEU A 20 8.14 -0.82 -7.72
CA LEU A 20 9.25 -0.12 -8.36
C LEU A 20 10.33 0.26 -7.34
N ILE A 21 9.96 0.82 -6.17
CA ILE A 21 10.90 1.17 -5.10
C ILE A 21 11.68 -0.04 -4.60
N ALA A 22 11.06 -1.23 -4.54
CA ALA A 22 11.77 -2.46 -4.18
C ALA A 22 12.91 -2.80 -5.18
N VAL A 23 12.77 -2.41 -6.44
CA VAL A 23 13.76 -2.68 -7.51
C VAL A 23 14.79 -1.57 -7.66
N ILE A 24 14.36 -0.30 -7.67
CA ILE A 24 15.27 0.85 -7.89
C ILE A 24 15.77 1.49 -6.60
N GLY A 25 15.34 1.00 -5.44
CA GLY A 25 15.70 1.52 -4.13
C GLY A 25 17.20 1.41 -3.82
N SER A 26 17.64 2.14 -2.79
CA SER A 26 19.04 2.12 -2.34
C SER A 26 19.43 0.75 -1.76
N GLN A 27 20.74 0.51 -1.56
CA GLN A 27 21.22 -0.76 -0.98
C GLN A 27 20.57 -1.10 0.37
N LYS A 28 20.15 -0.11 1.16
CA LYS A 28 19.42 -0.35 2.42
C LYS A 28 18.06 -1.01 2.15
N VAL A 29 17.36 -0.60 1.09
CA VAL A 29 16.07 -1.15 0.67
C VAL A 29 16.25 -2.56 0.12
N HIS A 30 17.30 -2.80 -0.66
CA HIS A 30 17.62 -4.15 -1.16
C HIS A 30 18.06 -5.10 -0.04
N ALA A 31 18.79 -4.60 0.98
CA ALA A 31 19.21 -5.38 2.14
C ALA A 31 18.03 -5.90 2.98
N LEU A 32 16.89 -5.21 2.94
CA LEU A 32 15.64 -5.70 3.54
C LEU A 32 15.05 -6.90 2.77
N GLY A 33 15.39 -7.09 1.50
CA GLY A 33 14.85 -8.18 0.68
C GLY A 33 13.31 -8.23 0.73
N TYR A 34 12.74 -9.41 0.95
CA TYR A 34 11.28 -9.58 1.08
C TYR A 34 10.68 -8.87 2.32
N LEU A 35 11.49 -8.52 3.33
CA LEU A 35 10.99 -7.76 4.49
C LEU A 35 10.55 -6.35 4.10
N TYR A 36 11.02 -5.81 2.98
CA TYR A 36 10.52 -4.53 2.46
C TYR A 36 9.00 -4.58 2.18
N ALA A 37 8.49 -5.69 1.67
CA ALA A 37 7.06 -5.84 1.39
C ALA A 37 6.23 -5.87 2.68
N LEU A 38 6.73 -6.51 3.73
CA LEU A 38 6.03 -6.67 5.01
C LEU A 38 6.12 -5.44 5.90
N ILE A 39 7.33 -4.92 6.10
CA ILE A 39 7.59 -3.88 7.08
C ILE A 39 7.26 -2.51 6.47
N PRO A 40 8.07 -1.89 5.59
CA PRO A 40 7.77 -0.54 5.12
C PRO A 40 6.49 -0.45 4.28
N ALA A 41 6.23 -1.40 3.38
CA ALA A 41 5.00 -1.35 2.57
C ALA A 41 3.75 -1.79 3.35
N GLY A 42 3.81 -2.94 4.04
CA GLY A 42 2.70 -3.48 4.81
C GLY A 42 2.32 -2.61 6.02
N LEU A 43 3.29 -2.19 6.86
CA LEU A 43 3.00 -1.29 7.98
C LEU A 43 2.51 0.08 7.49
N GLY A 44 3.07 0.61 6.39
CA GLY A 44 2.60 1.87 5.83
C GLY A 44 1.12 1.81 5.45
N ALA A 45 0.69 0.74 4.77
CA ALA A 45 -0.71 0.51 4.43
C ALA A 45 -1.59 0.33 5.68
N LEU A 46 -1.10 -0.39 6.69
CA LEU A 46 -1.82 -0.62 7.94
C LEU A 46 -2.00 0.68 8.74
N VAL A 47 -0.98 1.52 8.82
CA VAL A 47 -1.06 2.85 9.45
C VAL A 47 -2.09 3.72 8.74
N MET A 48 -2.05 3.77 7.40
CA MET A 48 -3.06 4.51 6.62
C MET A 48 -4.47 3.99 6.85
N LEU A 49 -4.64 2.66 6.97
CA LEU A 49 -5.93 2.06 7.31
C LEU A 49 -6.40 2.48 8.72
N ILE A 50 -5.54 2.43 9.73
CA ILE A 50 -5.88 2.87 11.09
C ILE A 50 -6.29 4.34 11.07
N VAL A 51 -5.52 5.20 10.42
CA VAL A 51 -5.83 6.64 10.31
C VAL A 51 -7.17 6.85 9.60
N ALA A 52 -7.43 6.11 8.53
CA ALA A 52 -8.70 6.18 7.81
C ALA A 52 -9.88 5.74 8.68
N LEU A 53 -9.74 4.67 9.46
CA LEU A 53 -10.79 4.19 10.37
C LEU A 53 -11.06 5.19 11.49
N LEU A 54 -10.01 5.75 12.10
CA LEU A 54 -10.17 6.72 13.17
C LEU A 54 -10.81 8.00 12.65
N ILE A 55 -10.24 8.63 11.63
CA ILE A 55 -10.68 9.95 11.15
C ILE A 55 -12.07 9.89 10.51
N ASN A 56 -12.33 8.90 9.64
CA ASN A 56 -13.60 8.83 8.93
C ASN A 56 -14.76 8.34 9.80
N ASN A 57 -14.48 7.90 11.03
CA ASN A 57 -15.50 7.44 11.98
C ASN A 57 -15.68 8.39 13.18
N ILE A 58 -15.00 9.56 13.19
CA ILE A 58 -15.24 10.65 14.15
C ILE A 58 -16.58 11.38 13.87
N PRO A 59 -16.91 11.77 12.62
CA PRO A 59 -18.18 12.43 12.32
C PRO A 59 -19.34 11.45 12.40
N LYS A 60 -20.42 11.80 13.12
CA LYS A 60 -21.62 10.95 13.22
C LYS A 60 -22.35 10.71 11.89
N THR A 61 -22.06 11.52 10.87
CA THR A 61 -22.71 11.50 9.55
C THR A 61 -22.02 10.58 8.54
N ARG A 62 -20.84 10.03 8.85
CA ARG A 62 -20.11 9.11 7.96
C ARG A 62 -19.60 7.93 8.76
N ARG A 63 -19.59 6.76 8.12
CA ARG A 63 -19.09 5.52 8.71
C ARG A 63 -18.19 4.85 7.69
N TYR A 64 -16.96 4.54 8.08
CA TYR A 64 -16.00 3.90 7.19
C TYR A 64 -15.41 2.65 7.86
N PRO A 65 -15.21 1.56 7.11
CA PRO A 65 -15.59 1.36 5.72
C PRO A 65 -17.08 0.98 5.60
N GLU A 66 -17.69 1.38 4.48
CA GLU A 66 -19.09 1.04 4.14
C GLU A 66 -19.25 -0.48 3.92
N PHE A 67 -18.22 -1.13 3.37
CA PHE A 67 -18.14 -2.58 3.15
C PHE A 67 -16.80 -3.12 3.63
N TRP A 68 -16.83 -4.18 4.44
CA TRP A 68 -15.65 -4.91 4.92
C TRP A 68 -15.38 -6.21 4.14
N LEU A 69 -16.39 -6.73 3.42
CA LEU A 69 -16.39 -7.99 2.68
C LEU A 69 -16.98 -7.76 1.29
#